data_AF-A0A285L2E0-F1
#
_entry.id   AF-A0A285L2E0-F1
#
_cell.length_a   1.000
_cell.length_b   1.000
_cell.length_c   1.000
_cell.angle_alpha   90.00
_cell.angle_beta   90.00
_cell.angle_gamma   90.00
#
_symmetry.space_group_name_H-M   'P 1'
#
loop_
_entity.id
_entity.type
_entity.pdbx_description
1 polymer ?
#
loop_
_entity_poly.entity_id
_entity_poly.type
_entity_poly.pdbx_seq_one_letter_code
_entity_poly.pdbx_strand_id
1 'polypeptide(L)'
;MTGQHRHDLLDTASAAVVVGTDGSPASSHAVAWAAQTAADRGRRLLVVHGYDLAATRAVLGSYEVLVPSVVEHLREHGRQALESAERIAREEHPDLEVTTELSDRNPAELLIELSSTAHLVVLGATPGVGSFAHLGSTLLAVASQGSGRIVVARHNGVKQQVRRGGPVVVGVDGSPIGEPAIEAAFDEACARGAELVVVHAWSDLSEGQFAGTCYLQIPIAELETAEHALLSERLAGWQEKYPTVAVTRRVHLSGARKQLIEWSKSAQLVVVGSRGRGGFRGLLLGSTSNHLVQHAHCPVLVAHSN
;
A
#
# COMPACT_ATOMS: atom_id res chain seq x y z
N MET A 1 -29.40 -4.52 20.10
CA MET A 1 -28.52 -4.04 18.99
C MET A 1 -27.27 -3.32 19.52
N THR A 2 -26.61 -3.80 20.58
CA THR A 2 -25.52 -3.05 21.26
C THR A 2 -24.31 -3.89 21.67
N GLY A 3 -24.33 -5.22 21.46
CA GLY A 3 -23.21 -6.13 21.78
C GLY A 3 -22.23 -6.34 20.63
N GLN A 4 -22.74 -6.61 19.42
CA GLN A 4 -21.93 -6.91 18.22
C GLN A 4 -21.02 -5.74 17.81
N HIS A 5 -21.59 -4.54 17.71
CA HIS A 5 -20.85 -3.33 17.33
C HIS A 5 -19.69 -2.99 18.28
N ARG A 6 -19.80 -3.32 19.58
CA ARG A 6 -18.74 -3.06 20.55
C ARG A 6 -17.61 -4.09 20.47
N HIS A 7 -17.91 -5.31 20.02
CA HIS A 7 -16.92 -6.36 19.78
C HIS A 7 -16.14 -6.07 18.48
N ASP A 8 -16.84 -5.69 17.42
CA ASP A 8 -16.23 -5.33 16.12
C ASP A 8 -15.29 -4.11 16.22
N LEU A 9 -15.66 -3.11 17.03
CA LEU A 9 -14.84 -1.90 17.30
C LEU A 9 -13.61 -2.19 18.16
N LEU A 10 -13.68 -3.17 19.06
CA LEU A 10 -12.53 -3.59 19.88
C LEU A 10 -11.56 -4.44 19.06
N ASP A 11 -12.06 -5.30 18.17
CA ASP A 11 -11.22 -6.09 17.25
C ASP A 11 -10.47 -5.21 16.25
N THR A 12 -11.08 -4.13 15.73
CA THR A 12 -10.38 -3.15 14.87
C THR A 12 -9.34 -2.31 15.63
N ALA A 13 -9.56 -2.03 16.91
CA ALA A 13 -8.62 -1.30 17.77
C ALA A 13 -7.39 -2.14 18.16
N SER A 14 -7.46 -3.47 18.09
CA SER A 14 -6.34 -4.40 18.29
C SER A 14 -5.87 -5.10 17.02
N ALA A 15 -6.50 -4.81 15.87
CA ALA A 15 -6.16 -5.38 14.57
C ALA A 15 -4.65 -5.38 14.31
N ALA A 16 -4.13 -6.51 13.86
CA ALA A 16 -2.71 -6.73 13.63
C ALA A 16 -2.23 -5.95 12.39
N VAL A 17 -0.94 -5.61 12.39
CA VAL A 17 -0.23 -5.36 11.13
C VAL A 17 0.09 -6.72 10.53
N VAL A 18 -0.35 -6.98 9.31
CA VAL A 18 -0.10 -8.25 8.60
C VAL A 18 1.01 -8.03 7.58
N VAL A 19 1.96 -8.96 7.46
CA VAL A 19 3.00 -8.91 6.43
C VAL A 19 3.16 -10.27 5.74
N GLY A 20 3.14 -10.25 4.41
CA GLY A 20 3.45 -11.42 3.60
C GLY A 20 4.96 -11.60 3.45
N THR A 21 5.46 -12.82 3.68
CA THR A 21 6.86 -13.17 3.44
C THR A 21 7.01 -14.35 2.50
N ASP A 22 8.03 -14.30 1.65
CA ASP A 22 8.46 -15.38 0.75
C ASP A 22 9.96 -15.72 0.93
N GLY A 23 10.61 -15.14 1.95
CA GLY A 23 12.04 -15.28 2.21
C GLY A 23 12.94 -14.42 1.32
N SER A 24 12.39 -13.67 0.36
CA SER A 24 13.16 -12.76 -0.49
C SER A 24 13.70 -11.54 0.27
N PRO A 25 14.71 -10.84 -0.28
CA PRO A 25 15.16 -9.57 0.28
C PRO A 25 14.07 -8.49 0.32
N ALA A 26 13.15 -8.51 -0.65
CA ALA A 26 12.05 -7.56 -0.71
C ALA A 26 11.04 -7.80 0.43
N SER A 27 10.67 -9.07 0.70
CA SER A 27 9.81 -9.39 1.84
C SER A 27 10.51 -9.19 3.18
N SER A 28 11.83 -9.46 3.27
CA SER A 28 12.62 -9.14 4.48
C SER A 28 12.57 -7.64 4.81
N HIS A 29 12.67 -6.76 3.81
CA HIS A 29 12.50 -5.32 3.99
C HIS A 29 11.07 -4.96 4.42
N ALA A 30 10.06 -5.61 3.84
CA ALA A 30 8.67 -5.43 4.22
C ALA A 30 8.41 -5.85 5.68
N VAL A 31 9.01 -6.94 6.15
CA VAL A 31 8.92 -7.41 7.54
C VAL A 31 9.53 -6.37 8.48
N ALA A 32 10.71 -5.85 8.19
CA ALA A 32 11.32 -4.80 9.01
C ALA A 32 10.44 -3.53 9.07
N TRP A 33 9.88 -3.10 7.93
CA TRP A 33 8.97 -1.96 7.86
C TRP A 33 7.67 -2.20 8.64
N ALA A 34 7.10 -3.41 8.53
CA ALA A 34 5.87 -3.81 9.21
C ALA A 34 6.09 -3.91 10.72
N ALA A 35 7.20 -4.48 11.17
CA ALA A 35 7.56 -4.59 12.58
C ALA A 35 7.69 -3.21 13.24
N GLN A 36 8.40 -2.29 12.58
CA GLN A 36 8.51 -0.90 13.03
C GLN A 36 7.14 -0.22 13.12
N THR A 37 6.32 -0.39 12.08
CA THR A 37 4.97 0.20 12.03
C THR A 37 4.06 -0.38 13.12
N ALA A 38 4.18 -1.67 13.41
CA ALA A 38 3.43 -2.33 14.48
C ALA A 38 3.87 -1.81 15.85
N ALA A 39 5.18 -1.69 16.09
CA ALA A 39 5.74 -1.16 17.33
C ALA A 39 5.33 0.30 17.58
N ASP A 40 5.44 1.18 16.58
CA ASP A 40 5.06 2.59 16.70
C ASP A 40 3.57 2.78 17.01
N ARG A 41 2.73 1.80 16.65
CA ARG A 41 1.27 1.84 16.85
C ARG A 41 0.79 1.02 18.03
N GLY A 42 1.69 0.36 18.76
CA GLY A 42 1.32 -0.57 19.83
C GLY A 42 0.42 -1.72 19.33
N ARG A 43 0.68 -2.24 18.13
CA ARG A 43 -0.05 -3.36 17.52
C ARG A 43 0.82 -4.61 17.47
N ARG A 44 0.20 -5.78 17.48
CA ARG A 44 0.89 -7.04 17.16
C ARG A 44 1.22 -7.15 15.67
N LEU A 45 2.24 -7.92 15.35
CA LEU A 45 2.65 -8.26 13.99
C LEU A 45 2.25 -9.72 13.67
N LEU A 46 1.52 -9.92 12.57
CA LEU A 46 1.25 -11.24 12.01
C LEU A 46 2.05 -11.41 10.72
N VAL A 47 2.99 -12.37 10.72
CA VAL A 47 3.81 -12.72 9.55
C VAL A 47 3.21 -13.97 8.89
N VAL A 48 2.93 -13.89 7.60
CA VAL A 48 2.19 -14.94 6.88
C VAL A 48 2.99 -15.44 5.68
N HIS A 49 3.00 -16.76 5.48
CA HIS A 49 3.54 -17.42 4.29
C HIS A 49 2.53 -18.40 3.71
N GLY A 50 2.17 -18.20 2.44
CA GLY A 50 1.35 -19.14 1.66
C GLY A 50 2.18 -19.83 0.58
N TYR A 51 2.20 -21.16 0.55
CA TYR A 51 3.03 -21.94 -0.40
C TYR A 51 2.24 -22.56 -1.57
N ASP A 52 0.96 -22.19 -1.75
CA ASP A 52 0.09 -22.56 -2.87
C ASP A 52 0.22 -24.02 -3.35
N LEU A 53 -0.24 -24.93 -2.50
CA LEU A 53 -0.21 -26.36 -2.79
C LEU A 53 -1.14 -26.72 -3.97
N ALA A 54 -2.20 -25.94 -4.20
CA ALA A 54 -3.16 -26.16 -5.27
C ALA A 54 -2.58 -25.85 -6.66
N ALA A 55 -1.91 -24.71 -6.83
CA ALA A 55 -1.24 -24.38 -8.09
C ALA A 55 -0.10 -25.37 -8.39
N THR A 56 0.65 -25.78 -7.36
CA THR A 56 1.70 -26.79 -7.49
C THR A 56 1.15 -28.11 -8.03
N ARG A 57 -0.03 -28.54 -7.56
CA ARG A 57 -0.74 -29.74 -8.09
C ARG A 57 -1.17 -29.57 -9.55
N ALA A 58 -1.61 -28.38 -9.94
CA ALA A 58 -2.08 -28.13 -11.31
C ALA A 58 -0.93 -28.18 -12.33
N VAL A 59 0.27 -27.72 -11.95
CA VAL A 59 1.46 -27.69 -12.82
C VAL A 59 2.10 -29.07 -12.99
N LEU A 60 2.25 -29.83 -11.90
CA LEU A 60 2.89 -31.16 -11.93
C LEU A 60 1.96 -32.26 -12.48
N GLY A 61 0.67 -31.96 -12.64
CA GLY A 61 -0.33 -32.87 -13.19
C GLY A 61 -0.84 -33.89 -12.17
N SER A 62 -2.09 -34.33 -12.35
CA SER A 62 -2.80 -35.22 -11.42
C SER A 62 -2.20 -36.62 -11.24
N TYR A 63 -1.21 -37.00 -12.04
CA TYR A 63 -0.59 -38.33 -12.06
C TYR A 63 0.81 -38.39 -11.45
N GLU A 64 1.45 -37.24 -11.21
CA GLU A 64 2.57 -37.16 -10.27
C GLU A 64 1.97 -36.86 -8.91
N VAL A 65 1.63 -37.93 -8.17
CA VAL A 65 1.45 -37.86 -6.72
C VAL A 65 2.63 -37.04 -6.20
N LEU A 66 2.38 -35.82 -5.69
CA LEU A 66 3.42 -35.00 -5.07
C LEU A 66 4.17 -35.94 -4.13
N VAL A 67 5.41 -36.29 -4.49
CA VAL A 67 6.22 -37.18 -3.66
C VAL A 67 6.21 -36.49 -2.29
N PRO A 68 5.88 -37.17 -1.18
CA PRO A 68 5.79 -36.54 0.13
C PRO A 68 6.96 -35.59 0.43
N SER A 69 8.16 -35.92 -0.09
CA SER A 69 9.35 -35.07 -0.07
C SER A 69 9.19 -33.65 -0.66
N VAL A 70 8.41 -33.44 -1.72
CA VAL A 70 8.20 -32.11 -2.33
C VAL A 70 7.28 -31.26 -1.47
N VAL A 71 6.20 -31.83 -0.92
CA VAL A 71 5.31 -31.12 0.03
C VAL A 71 6.09 -30.71 1.27
N GLU A 72 6.85 -31.66 1.84
CA GLU A 72 7.68 -31.41 3.00
C GLU A 72 8.74 -30.35 2.70
N HIS A 73 9.35 -30.36 1.50
CA HIS A 73 10.31 -29.33 1.11
C HIS A 73 9.68 -27.93 1.01
N LEU A 74 8.49 -27.79 0.41
CA LEU A 74 7.77 -26.52 0.36
C LEU A 74 7.39 -26.01 1.76
N ARG A 75 6.91 -26.91 2.61
CA ARG A 75 6.56 -26.62 4.01
C ARG A 75 7.79 -26.17 4.80
N GLU A 76 8.91 -26.87 4.65
CA GLU A 76 10.17 -26.56 5.32
C GLU A 76 10.73 -25.22 4.84
N HIS A 77 10.71 -24.96 3.53
CA HIS A 77 11.10 -23.66 2.99
C HIS A 77 10.22 -22.52 3.55
N GLY A 78 8.90 -22.75 3.65
CA GLY A 78 7.98 -21.80 4.27
C GLY A 78 8.26 -21.55 5.75
N ARG A 79 8.58 -22.59 6.52
CA ARG A 79 9.02 -22.45 7.92
C ARG A 79 10.29 -21.61 8.03
N GLN A 80 11.29 -21.88 7.19
CA GLN A 80 12.54 -21.12 7.18
C GLN A 80 12.32 -19.64 6.84
N ALA A 81 11.42 -19.35 5.89
CA ALA A 81 11.04 -17.97 5.57
C ALA A 81 10.37 -17.25 6.76
N LEU A 82 9.48 -17.95 7.49
CA LEU A 82 8.83 -17.41 8.70
C LEU A 82 9.82 -17.22 9.85
N GLU A 83 10.71 -18.18 10.11
CA GLU A 83 11.73 -18.10 11.16
C GLU A 83 12.70 -16.94 10.90
N SER A 84 13.11 -16.74 9.64
CA SER A 84 13.93 -15.60 9.24
C SER A 84 13.19 -14.27 9.45
N ALA A 85 11.92 -14.19 9.08
CA ALA A 85 11.10 -13.00 9.26
C ALA A 85 10.86 -12.68 10.75
N GLU A 86 10.56 -13.67 11.58
CA GLU A 86 10.40 -13.49 13.02
C GLU A 86 11.70 -12.98 13.65
N ARG A 87 12.85 -13.54 13.26
CA ARG A 87 14.16 -13.06 13.71
C ARG A 87 14.37 -11.59 13.35
N ILE A 88 14.09 -11.18 12.10
CA ILE A 88 14.20 -9.77 11.67
C ILE A 88 13.30 -8.87 12.53
N ALA A 89 12.05 -9.26 12.77
CA ALA A 89 11.12 -8.47 13.56
C ALA A 89 11.58 -8.30 15.02
N ARG A 90 12.08 -9.37 15.65
CA ARG A 90 12.56 -9.36 17.04
C ARG A 90 13.91 -8.67 17.22
N GLU A 91 14.79 -8.72 16.22
CA GLU A 91 16.07 -7.99 16.22
C GLU A 91 15.84 -6.47 16.24
N GLU A 92 14.86 -5.97 15.49
CA GLU A 92 14.50 -4.56 15.46
C GLU A 92 13.65 -4.16 16.68
N HIS A 93 12.71 -5.02 17.11
CA HIS A 93 11.79 -4.75 18.22
C HIS A 93 11.60 -5.98 19.13
N PRO A 94 12.43 -6.12 20.19
CA PRO A 94 12.39 -7.28 21.08
C PRO A 94 11.06 -7.48 21.81
N ASP A 95 10.37 -6.39 22.16
CA ASP A 95 9.12 -6.39 22.92
C ASP A 95 7.87 -6.55 22.03
N LEU A 96 8.03 -6.63 20.70
CA LEU A 96 6.91 -6.75 19.78
C LEU A 96 6.28 -8.15 19.85
N GLU A 97 4.95 -8.20 19.99
CA GLU A 97 4.19 -9.44 19.85
C GLU A 97 4.18 -9.87 18.38
N VAL A 98 4.99 -10.87 18.04
CA VAL A 98 5.07 -11.45 16.69
C VAL A 98 4.42 -12.83 16.68
N THR A 99 3.44 -13.02 15.79
CA THR A 99 2.83 -14.32 15.48
C THR A 99 3.15 -14.70 14.03
N THR A 100 3.35 -15.99 13.76
CA THR A 100 3.61 -16.51 12.42
C THR A 100 2.51 -17.48 11.98
N GLU A 101 2.13 -17.43 10.71
CA GLU A 101 1.15 -18.34 10.10
C GLU A 101 1.71 -18.93 8.81
N LEU A 102 1.75 -20.27 8.78
CA LEU A 102 2.09 -21.05 7.58
C LEU A 102 0.81 -21.65 7.00
N SER A 103 0.53 -21.37 5.73
CA SER A 103 -0.68 -21.81 5.04
C SER A 103 -0.35 -22.49 3.72
N ASP A 104 -1.11 -23.52 3.37
CA ASP A 104 -1.01 -24.21 2.07
C ASP A 104 -1.78 -23.51 0.95
N ARG A 105 -2.51 -22.44 1.30
CA ARG A 105 -3.32 -21.64 0.38
C ARG A 105 -2.47 -20.78 -0.56
N ASN A 106 -3.12 -20.29 -1.61
CA ASN A 106 -2.54 -19.25 -2.45
C ASN A 106 -2.24 -17.99 -1.61
N PRO A 107 -1.02 -17.45 -1.68
CA PRO A 107 -0.62 -16.32 -0.82
C PRO A 107 -1.41 -15.04 -1.10
N ALA A 108 -1.89 -14.82 -2.33
CA ALA A 108 -2.69 -13.64 -2.66
C ALA A 108 -4.08 -13.72 -2.03
N GLU A 109 -4.75 -14.87 -2.18
CA GLU A 109 -6.08 -15.10 -1.59
C GLU A 109 -6.04 -14.95 -0.06
N LEU A 110 -5.02 -15.54 0.58
CA LEU A 110 -4.83 -15.46 2.02
C LEU A 110 -4.66 -14.01 2.50
N LEU A 111 -3.80 -13.23 1.84
CA LEU A 111 -3.57 -11.84 2.21
C LEU A 111 -4.76 -10.93 1.91
N ILE A 112 -5.50 -11.19 0.82
CA ILE A 112 -6.76 -10.48 0.52
C ILE A 112 -7.78 -10.75 1.62
N GLU A 113 -7.95 -11.99 2.05
CA GLU A 113 -8.86 -12.34 3.14
C GLU A 113 -8.48 -11.63 4.44
N LEU A 114 -7.21 -11.73 4.86
CA LEU A 114 -6.70 -11.10 6.07
C LEU A 114 -6.81 -9.57 6.04
N SER A 115 -6.74 -8.95 4.86
CA SER A 115 -6.83 -7.49 4.71
C SER A 115 -8.14 -6.89 5.21
N SER A 116 -9.23 -7.66 5.25
CA SER A 116 -10.53 -7.21 5.77
C SER A 116 -10.53 -6.94 7.28
N THR A 117 -9.63 -7.60 8.02
CA THR A 117 -9.52 -7.50 9.49
C THR A 117 -8.20 -6.89 9.97
N ALA A 118 -7.24 -6.72 9.05
CA ALA A 118 -5.93 -6.17 9.36
C ALA A 118 -6.00 -4.65 9.60
N HIS A 119 -5.12 -4.14 10.45
CA HIS A 119 -4.90 -2.70 10.54
C HIS A 119 -4.31 -2.15 9.24
N LEU A 120 -3.36 -2.90 8.67
CA LEU A 120 -2.83 -2.77 7.33
C LEU A 120 -2.11 -4.06 6.92
N VAL A 121 -2.02 -4.31 5.62
CA VAL A 121 -1.28 -5.43 5.03
C VAL A 121 -0.03 -4.90 4.33
N VAL A 122 1.13 -5.47 4.62
CA VAL A 122 2.43 -5.07 4.03
C VAL A 122 2.95 -6.14 3.10
N LEU A 123 3.42 -5.71 1.93
CA LEU A 123 4.05 -6.55 0.92
C LEU A 123 5.38 -5.95 0.47
N GLY A 124 6.36 -6.81 0.25
CA GLY A 124 7.63 -6.42 -0.35
C GLY A 124 7.50 -6.22 -1.85
N ALA A 125 8.12 -5.17 -2.38
CA ALA A 125 8.33 -5.02 -3.83
C ALA A 125 9.81 -5.11 -4.16
N THR A 126 10.13 -6.01 -5.09
CA THR A 126 11.47 -6.07 -5.68
C THR A 126 11.67 -4.86 -6.60
N PRO A 127 12.77 -4.09 -6.46
CA PRO A 127 13.13 -3.11 -7.46
C PRO A 127 13.46 -3.84 -8.77
N GLY A 128 12.61 -3.69 -9.78
CA GLY A 128 12.93 -4.21 -11.10
C GLY A 128 14.02 -3.36 -11.76
N VAL A 129 15.03 -4.01 -12.32
CA VAL A 129 16.07 -3.35 -13.12
C VAL A 129 15.56 -3.28 -14.56
N GLY A 130 15.31 -2.06 -15.07
CA GLY A 130 14.91 -1.81 -16.47
C GLY A 130 13.39 -1.78 -16.74
N SER A 131 13.01 -1.61 -18.02
CA SER A 131 11.62 -1.42 -18.50
C SER A 131 10.69 -2.64 -18.37
N PHE A 132 11.13 -3.75 -17.78
CA PHE A 132 10.36 -5.00 -17.64
C PHE A 132 10.18 -5.44 -16.18
N ALA A 133 10.14 -4.48 -15.26
CA ALA A 133 9.78 -4.70 -13.86
C ALA A 133 8.30 -5.13 -13.73
N HIS A 134 7.99 -6.40 -13.98
CA HIS A 134 6.66 -6.92 -13.72
C HIS A 134 6.44 -6.99 -12.21
N LEU A 135 5.33 -6.42 -11.72
CA LEU A 135 4.87 -6.65 -10.37
C LEU A 135 4.66 -8.16 -10.18
N GLY A 136 5.13 -8.70 -9.05
CA GLY A 136 4.79 -10.06 -8.66
C GLY A 136 3.27 -10.24 -8.62
N SER A 137 2.79 -11.40 -9.06
CA SER A 137 1.35 -11.70 -9.14
C SER A 137 0.63 -11.51 -7.81
N THR A 138 1.24 -11.96 -6.70
CA THR A 138 0.72 -11.76 -5.34
C THR A 138 0.56 -10.29 -4.99
N LEU A 139 1.60 -9.49 -5.25
CA LEU A 139 1.57 -8.06 -4.95
C LEU A 139 0.47 -7.37 -5.75
N LEU A 140 0.42 -7.61 -7.06
CA LEU A 140 -0.61 -7.02 -7.92
C LEU A 140 -2.00 -7.41 -7.44
N ALA A 141 -2.25 -8.70 -7.17
CA ALA A 141 -3.56 -9.18 -6.72
C ALA A 141 -3.98 -8.52 -5.40
N VAL A 142 -3.12 -8.53 -4.38
CA VAL A 142 -3.44 -7.96 -3.06
C VAL A 142 -3.61 -6.44 -3.12
N ALA A 143 -2.71 -5.72 -3.81
CA ALA A 143 -2.85 -4.27 -3.98
C ALA A 143 -4.09 -3.88 -4.80
N SER A 144 -4.62 -4.78 -5.62
CA SER A 144 -5.82 -4.51 -6.44
C SER A 144 -7.12 -4.87 -5.74
N GLN A 145 -7.13 -5.98 -5.00
CA GLN A 145 -8.33 -6.66 -4.52
C GLN A 145 -8.45 -6.68 -2.99
N GLY A 146 -7.40 -6.27 -2.27
CA GLY A 146 -7.46 -6.15 -0.82
C GLY A 146 -8.49 -5.12 -0.34
N SER A 147 -8.74 -5.16 0.95
CA SER A 147 -9.61 -4.26 1.70
C SER A 147 -8.75 -3.39 2.63
N GLY A 148 -9.26 -2.21 2.99
CA GLY A 148 -8.56 -1.29 3.88
C GLY A 148 -7.25 -0.74 3.30
N ARG A 149 -6.14 -1.01 4.00
CA ARG A 149 -4.83 -0.36 3.75
C ARG A 149 -3.80 -1.38 3.32
N ILE A 150 -3.36 -1.30 2.06
CA ILE A 150 -2.31 -2.16 1.52
C ILE A 150 -1.05 -1.34 1.33
N VAL A 151 0.04 -1.70 2.00
CA VAL A 151 1.34 -1.03 1.90
C VAL A 151 2.29 -1.88 1.08
N VAL A 152 2.86 -1.27 0.05
CA VAL A 152 3.97 -1.81 -0.71
C VAL A 152 5.27 -1.20 -0.19
N ALA A 153 6.00 -1.97 0.62
CA ALA A 153 7.30 -1.61 1.14
C ALA A 153 8.36 -1.82 0.06
N ARG A 154 8.78 -0.72 -0.57
CA ARG A 154 9.75 -0.74 -1.67
C ARG A 154 11.18 -0.68 -1.15
N HIS A 155 11.99 -1.63 -1.60
CA HIS A 155 13.43 -1.63 -1.37
C HIS A 155 14.13 -0.91 -2.55
N ASN A 156 14.97 0.10 -2.27
CA ASN A 156 15.69 0.87 -3.31
C ASN A 156 17.18 0.50 -3.47
N GLY A 157 17.57 -0.72 -3.07
CA GLY A 157 18.86 -1.34 -3.43
C GLY A 157 20.10 -0.83 -2.69
N VAL A 158 20.01 0.33 -2.02
CA VAL A 158 21.06 0.83 -1.11
C VAL A 158 20.57 0.60 0.30
N LYS A 159 21.42 0.12 1.22
CA LYS A 159 21.12 -0.09 2.65
C LYS A 159 20.40 1.13 3.22
N GLN A 160 19.08 1.13 3.19
CA GLN A 160 18.26 2.20 3.76
C GLN A 160 17.37 1.56 4.81
N GLN A 161 17.71 1.89 6.05
CA GLN A 161 16.74 1.95 7.14
C GLN A 161 15.48 2.66 6.63
N VAL A 162 14.32 2.22 7.11
CA VAL A 162 13.02 2.86 6.83
C VAL A 162 13.17 4.37 6.99
N ARG A 163 12.94 5.15 5.93
CA ARG A 163 13.04 6.61 6.01
C ARG A 163 12.04 7.13 7.03
N ARG A 164 12.54 7.76 8.10
CA ARG A 164 11.73 8.28 9.22
C ARG A 164 11.43 9.77 9.14
N GLY A 165 11.93 10.45 8.11
CA GLY A 165 11.80 11.89 7.93
C GLY A 165 11.21 12.22 6.58
N GLY A 166 10.56 13.38 6.50
CA GLY A 166 9.87 13.87 5.31
C GLY A 166 8.34 13.81 5.44
N PRO A 167 7.62 14.37 4.46
CA PRO A 167 6.16 14.41 4.47
C PRO A 167 5.54 13.03 4.24
N VAL A 168 4.30 12.87 4.72
CA VAL A 168 3.35 11.95 4.09
C VAL A 168 2.74 12.67 2.90
N VAL A 169 2.76 12.05 1.73
CA VAL A 169 2.24 12.65 0.49
C VAL A 169 1.01 11.89 0.05
N VAL A 170 -0.09 12.56 -0.24
CA VAL A 170 -1.30 11.92 -0.79
C VAL A 170 -1.63 12.45 -2.18
N GLY A 171 -1.81 11.53 -3.11
CA GLY A 171 -2.34 11.83 -4.44
C GLY A 171 -3.86 11.81 -4.41
N VAL A 172 -4.49 12.96 -4.67
CA VAL A 172 -5.96 13.06 -4.75
C VAL A 172 -6.36 13.51 -6.14
N ASP A 173 -7.33 12.81 -6.71
CA ASP A 173 -7.90 13.19 -7.99
C ASP A 173 -9.12 14.10 -7.83
N GLY A 174 -9.56 14.39 -6.59
CA GLY A 174 -10.75 15.19 -6.31
C GLY A 174 -12.07 14.48 -6.61
N SER A 175 -12.09 13.17 -6.86
CA SER A 175 -13.32 12.36 -6.86
C SER A 175 -13.70 11.92 -5.44
N PRO A 176 -14.98 11.66 -5.14
CA PRO A 176 -15.37 11.09 -3.85
C PRO A 176 -14.78 9.69 -3.59
N ILE A 177 -14.28 9.02 -4.63
CA ILE A 177 -13.61 7.72 -4.53
C ILE A 177 -12.24 7.85 -3.83
N GLY A 178 -11.67 9.05 -3.79
CA GLY A 178 -10.40 9.34 -3.12
C GLY A 178 -10.47 9.50 -1.60
N GLU A 179 -11.68 9.49 -1.00
CA GLU A 179 -11.86 9.70 0.44
C GLU A 179 -11.08 8.72 1.34
N PRO A 180 -11.05 7.39 1.06
CA PRO A 180 -10.23 6.45 1.82
C PRO A 180 -8.74 6.79 1.80
N ALA A 181 -8.24 7.36 0.71
CA ALA A 181 -6.84 7.78 0.59
C ALA A 181 -6.55 9.02 1.43
N ILE A 182 -7.49 9.97 1.48
CA ILE A 182 -7.39 11.15 2.35
C ILE A 182 -7.40 10.71 3.82
N GLU A 183 -8.37 9.88 4.21
CA GLU A 183 -8.46 9.33 5.57
C GLU A 183 -7.16 8.64 5.98
N ALA A 184 -6.68 7.69 5.16
CA ALA A 184 -5.45 6.96 5.44
C ALA A 184 -4.25 7.91 5.53
N ALA A 185 -4.18 8.94 4.70
CA ALA A 185 -3.06 9.88 4.72
C ALA A 185 -3.04 10.76 5.99
N PHE A 186 -4.19 11.20 6.48
CA PHE A 186 -4.28 11.93 7.75
C PHE A 186 -3.92 11.04 8.94
N ASP A 187 -4.43 9.81 8.96
CA ASP A 187 -4.07 8.82 9.99
C ASP A 187 -2.56 8.56 10.03
N GLU A 188 -1.96 8.35 8.85
CA GLU A 188 -0.52 8.10 8.74
C GLU A 188 0.30 9.34 9.12
N ALA A 189 -0.08 10.53 8.67
CA ALA A 189 0.62 11.77 9.01
C ALA A 189 0.57 12.03 10.52
N CYS A 190 -0.60 11.85 11.14
CA CYS A 190 -0.78 12.01 12.58
C CYS A 190 0.04 10.98 13.37
N ALA A 191 -0.03 9.70 13.01
CA ALA A 191 0.71 8.63 13.69
C ALA A 191 2.23 8.82 13.59
N ARG A 192 2.72 9.43 12.51
CA ARG A 192 4.15 9.70 12.27
C ARG A 192 4.62 11.05 12.79
N GLY A 193 3.71 11.90 13.28
CA GLY A 193 4.02 13.30 13.61
C GLY A 193 4.57 14.08 12.40
N ALA A 194 4.10 13.75 11.20
CA ALA A 194 4.60 14.27 9.93
C ALA A 194 3.65 15.32 9.34
N GLU A 195 4.19 16.20 8.50
CA GLU A 195 3.36 17.05 7.65
C GLU A 195 2.67 16.20 6.57
N LEU A 196 1.48 16.65 6.14
CA LEU A 196 0.73 16.06 5.05
C LEU A 196 0.80 16.96 3.82
N VAL A 197 1.36 16.46 2.73
CA VAL A 197 1.36 17.13 1.43
C VAL A 197 0.29 16.52 0.53
N VAL A 198 -0.74 17.30 0.21
CA VAL A 198 -1.83 16.90 -0.67
C VAL A 198 -1.51 17.34 -2.09
N VAL A 199 -1.28 16.38 -2.97
CA VAL A 199 -0.95 16.59 -4.39
C VAL A 199 -2.19 16.32 -5.22
N HIS A 200 -2.69 17.35 -5.88
CA HIS A 200 -3.80 17.26 -6.82
C HIS A 200 -3.31 17.63 -8.23
N ALA A 201 -3.64 16.79 -9.22
CA ALA A 201 -3.39 17.11 -10.63
C ALA A 201 -4.73 17.30 -11.35
N TRP A 202 -4.92 18.47 -11.97
CA TRP A 202 -6.18 18.90 -12.56
C TRP A 202 -6.65 18.00 -13.71
N SER A 203 -5.72 17.46 -14.52
CA SER A 203 -6.10 16.50 -15.56
C SER A 203 -5.14 15.31 -15.69
N ASP A 204 -5.73 14.14 -15.95
CA ASP A 204 -5.07 12.97 -16.52
C ASP A 204 -4.83 13.14 -18.04
N LEU A 205 -4.82 14.37 -18.56
CA LEU A 205 -4.35 14.66 -19.91
C LEU A 205 -2.87 14.26 -19.94
N SER A 206 -2.61 13.02 -20.34
CA SER A 206 -1.28 12.60 -20.75
C SER A 206 -0.83 13.61 -21.78
N GLU A 207 0.30 14.26 -21.51
CA GLU A 207 1.02 15.06 -22.51
C GLU A 207 1.13 14.21 -23.79
N GLY A 208 0.25 14.46 -24.78
CA GLY A 208 0.38 13.91 -26.14
C GLY A 208 -0.69 12.96 -26.71
N GLN A 209 -1.88 12.71 -26.12
CA GLN A 209 -2.83 11.73 -26.71
C GLN A 209 -4.19 12.22 -27.25
N PHE A 210 -4.55 13.50 -27.13
CA PHE A 210 -5.76 14.00 -27.80
C PHE A 210 -5.44 15.10 -28.81
N ALA A 211 -5.37 14.68 -30.07
CA ALA A 211 -5.40 15.55 -31.22
C ALA A 211 -6.70 16.37 -31.26
N GLY A 212 -6.58 17.70 -31.30
CA GLY A 212 -7.57 18.55 -31.96
C GLY A 212 -8.55 19.37 -31.10
N THR A 213 -8.56 19.27 -29.77
CA THR A 213 -9.33 20.22 -28.93
C THR A 213 -8.38 21.21 -28.26
N CYS A 214 -8.44 22.45 -28.75
CA CYS A 214 -7.61 23.54 -28.29
C CYS A 214 -8.20 24.12 -26.99
N TYR A 215 -7.78 23.61 -25.82
CA TYR A 215 -8.19 24.11 -24.50
C TYR A 215 -7.64 25.52 -24.15
N LEU A 216 -7.03 26.21 -25.13
CA LEU A 216 -6.39 27.52 -25.01
C LEU A 216 -7.34 28.70 -24.70
N GLN A 217 -8.60 28.43 -24.34
CA GLN A 217 -9.61 29.45 -24.02
C GLN A 217 -10.11 29.41 -22.56
N ILE A 218 -9.64 28.49 -21.71
CA ILE A 218 -9.99 28.50 -20.28
C ILE A 218 -8.95 29.35 -19.52
N PRO A 219 -9.35 30.40 -18.77
CA PRO A 219 -8.45 31.13 -17.89
C PRO A 219 -7.92 30.19 -16.79
N ILE A 220 -6.67 29.75 -16.94
CA ILE A 220 -6.02 28.78 -16.04
C ILE A 220 -6.13 29.21 -14.56
N ALA A 221 -6.00 30.52 -14.28
CA ALA A 221 -6.06 31.07 -12.93
C ALA A 221 -7.44 30.93 -12.24
N GLU A 222 -8.54 31.09 -12.98
CA GLU A 222 -9.89 30.93 -12.43
C GLU A 222 -10.16 29.47 -12.07
N LEU A 223 -9.60 28.56 -12.88
CA LEU A 223 -9.74 27.13 -12.69
C LEU A 223 -8.89 26.59 -11.55
N GLU A 224 -7.64 27.06 -11.42
CA GLU A 224 -6.80 26.77 -10.25
C GLU A 224 -7.49 27.21 -8.96
N THR A 225 -8.10 28.39 -8.94
CA THR A 225 -8.84 28.90 -7.78
C THR A 225 -10.01 28.00 -7.40
N ALA A 226 -10.79 27.54 -8.39
CA ALA A 226 -11.91 26.62 -8.17
C ALA A 226 -11.47 25.25 -7.63
N GLU A 227 -10.39 24.67 -8.17
CA GLU A 227 -9.86 23.39 -7.69
C GLU A 227 -9.24 23.52 -6.29
N HIS A 228 -8.55 24.63 -6.02
CA HIS A 228 -8.07 24.95 -4.67
C HIS A 228 -9.25 25.04 -3.67
N ALA A 229 -10.37 25.63 -4.06
CA ALA A 229 -11.57 25.71 -3.23
C ALA A 229 -12.18 24.33 -2.97
N LEU A 230 -12.36 23.50 -4.01
CA LEU A 230 -12.87 22.13 -3.89
C LEU A 230 -12.00 21.28 -2.97
N LEU A 231 -10.67 21.34 -3.16
CA LEU A 231 -9.72 20.63 -2.32
C LEU A 231 -9.80 21.12 -0.86
N SER A 232 -9.97 22.44 -0.66
CA SER A 232 -10.07 23.02 0.67
C SER A 232 -11.34 22.59 1.40
N GLU A 233 -12.47 22.56 0.71
CA GLU A 233 -13.76 22.08 1.24
C GLU A 233 -13.65 20.62 1.69
N ARG A 234 -13.09 19.76 0.83
CA ARG A 234 -12.88 18.33 1.12
C ARG A 234 -11.98 18.10 2.34
N LEU A 235 -10.89 18.86 2.44
CA LEU A 235 -9.93 18.72 3.52
C LEU A 235 -10.39 19.39 4.82
N ALA A 236 -11.44 20.22 4.82
CA ALA A 236 -11.85 21.00 5.98
C ALA A 236 -12.21 20.09 7.17
N GLY A 237 -13.11 19.12 6.96
CA GLY A 237 -13.52 18.18 8.00
C GLY A 237 -12.37 17.32 8.53
N TRP A 238 -11.40 16.99 7.67
CA TRP A 238 -10.21 16.24 8.08
C TRP A 238 -9.23 17.09 8.89
N GLN A 239 -9.01 18.35 8.54
CA GLN A 239 -8.17 19.27 9.32
C GLN A 239 -8.76 19.57 10.70
N GLU A 240 -10.10 19.63 10.80
CA GLU A 240 -10.78 19.73 12.10
C GLU A 240 -10.57 18.46 12.95
N LYS A 241 -10.64 17.27 12.33
CA LYS A 241 -10.39 15.98 12.99
C LYS A 241 -8.91 15.80 13.40
N TYR A 242 -7.96 16.33 12.63
CA TYR A 242 -6.52 16.21 12.86
C TYR A 242 -5.84 17.59 12.96
N PRO A 243 -6.09 18.37 14.03
CA PRO A 243 -5.61 19.75 14.14
C PRO A 243 -4.09 19.86 14.27
N THR A 244 -3.41 18.76 14.63
CA THR A 244 -1.95 18.69 14.78
C THR A 244 -1.22 18.44 13.47
N VAL A 245 -1.93 18.03 12.41
CA VAL A 245 -1.31 17.71 11.11
C VAL A 245 -1.21 18.99 10.27
N ALA A 246 0.02 19.43 10.02
CA ALA A 246 0.26 20.54 9.10
C ALA A 246 0.00 20.11 7.66
N VAL A 247 -0.98 20.72 7.00
CA VAL A 247 -1.40 20.38 5.63
C VAL A 247 -0.86 21.38 4.62
N THR A 248 -0.04 20.90 3.68
CA THR A 248 0.41 21.67 2.51
C THR A 248 -0.30 21.17 1.26
N ARG A 249 -0.87 22.07 0.47
CA ARG A 249 -1.61 21.73 -0.76
C ARG A 249 -0.78 22.08 -2.00
N ARG A 250 -0.66 21.15 -2.94
CA ARG A 250 0.09 21.30 -4.20
C ARG A 250 -0.82 20.93 -5.37
N VAL A 251 -1.31 21.94 -6.07
CA VAL A 251 -2.13 21.77 -7.27
C VAL A 251 -1.23 21.90 -8.50
N HIS A 252 -1.36 20.94 -9.42
CA HIS A 252 -0.62 20.89 -10.68
C HIS A 252 -1.60 20.78 -11.84
N LEU A 253 -1.26 21.35 -13.00
CA LEU A 253 -2.12 21.29 -14.19
C LEU A 253 -2.29 19.86 -14.74
N SER A 254 -1.23 19.05 -14.66
CA SER A 254 -1.22 17.68 -15.19
C SER A 254 -0.13 16.83 -14.53
N GLY A 255 -0.10 15.54 -14.89
CA GLY A 255 1.05 14.68 -14.63
C GLY A 255 1.13 14.15 -13.19
N ALA A 256 0.00 13.74 -12.60
CA ALA A 256 -0.07 13.17 -11.25
C ALA A 256 1.05 12.15 -10.97
N ARG A 257 1.25 11.19 -11.89
CA ARG A 257 2.30 10.17 -11.81
C ARG A 257 3.70 10.77 -11.66
N LYS A 258 4.06 11.74 -12.51
CA LYS A 258 5.38 12.39 -12.48
C LYS A 258 5.59 13.14 -11.17
N GLN A 259 4.58 13.90 -10.74
CA GLN A 259 4.66 14.69 -9.50
C GLN A 259 4.78 13.78 -8.27
N LEU A 260 3.95 12.74 -8.18
CA LEU A 260 3.98 11.80 -7.04
C LEU A 260 5.28 10.98 -7.00
N ILE A 261 5.85 10.61 -8.15
CA ILE A 261 7.17 9.98 -8.21
C ILE A 261 8.26 10.94 -7.71
N GLU A 262 8.22 12.22 -8.10
CA GLU A 262 9.20 13.19 -7.61
C GLU A 262 9.09 13.37 -6.09
N TRP A 263 7.88 13.55 -5.57
CA TRP A 263 7.61 13.60 -4.14
C TRP A 263 8.04 12.33 -3.40
N SER A 264 7.93 11.16 -4.02
CA SER A 264 8.33 9.89 -3.39
C SER A 264 9.83 9.84 -3.04
N LYS A 265 10.66 10.71 -3.63
CA LYS A 265 12.10 10.80 -3.32
C LYS A 265 12.39 11.45 -1.96
N SER A 266 11.49 12.29 -1.46
CA SER A 266 11.64 13.01 -0.18
C SER A 266 10.59 12.59 0.86
N ALA A 267 9.47 12.03 0.42
CA ALA A 267 8.42 11.50 1.29
C ALA A 267 8.87 10.26 2.07
N GLN A 268 8.34 10.13 3.28
CA GLN A 268 8.44 8.88 4.05
C GLN A 268 7.35 7.87 3.67
N LEU A 269 6.23 8.33 3.11
CA LEU A 269 5.12 7.51 2.62
C LEU A 269 4.36 8.26 1.51
N VAL A 270 4.03 7.58 0.42
CA VAL A 270 3.06 8.07 -0.57
C VAL A 270 1.75 7.29 -0.42
N VAL A 271 0.63 8.00 -0.39
CA VAL A 271 -0.72 7.46 -0.24
C VAL A 271 -1.54 7.74 -1.51
N VAL A 272 -2.24 6.74 -2.00
CA VAL A 272 -3.14 6.85 -3.16
C VAL A 272 -4.34 5.94 -2.99
N GLY A 273 -5.45 6.25 -3.66
CA GLY A 273 -6.57 5.32 -3.79
C GLY A 273 -6.23 4.16 -4.73
N SER A 274 -6.91 3.02 -4.55
CA SER A 274 -6.82 1.88 -5.48
C SER A 274 -7.41 2.18 -6.86
N ARG A 275 -8.31 3.18 -6.95
CA ARG A 275 -8.94 3.65 -8.19
C ARG A 275 -9.07 5.18 -8.20
N GLY A 276 -9.30 5.76 -9.38
CA GLY A 276 -9.54 7.19 -9.56
C GLY A 276 -10.60 7.51 -10.63
N ARG A 277 -10.73 8.78 -11.00
CA ARG A 277 -11.74 9.37 -11.92
C ARG A 277 -11.89 8.64 -13.25
N GLY A 278 -10.78 8.16 -13.83
CA GLY A 278 -10.74 7.51 -15.15
C GLY A 278 -10.80 5.98 -15.14
N GLY A 279 -11.15 5.35 -14.01
CA GLY A 279 -11.10 3.89 -13.87
C GLY A 279 -11.96 3.16 -14.91
N PHE A 280 -11.32 2.53 -15.90
CA PHE A 280 -11.99 1.57 -16.77
C PHE A 280 -12.52 0.41 -15.92
N ARG A 281 -13.83 0.16 -15.99
CA ARG A 281 -14.47 -1.01 -15.36
C ARG A 281 -13.82 -2.29 -15.91
N GLY A 282 -12.91 -2.89 -15.14
CA GLY A 282 -12.15 -4.08 -15.52
C GLY A 282 -10.65 -4.02 -15.23
N LEU A 283 -10.08 -2.84 -14.97
CA LEU A 283 -8.69 -2.74 -14.49
C LEU A 283 -8.61 -3.02 -12.99
N LEU A 284 -7.59 -3.79 -12.61
CA LEU A 284 -7.35 -4.23 -11.23
C LEU A 284 -6.89 -3.06 -10.33
N LEU A 285 -6.06 -2.14 -10.85
CA LEU A 285 -5.59 -0.92 -10.18
C LEU A 285 -5.72 0.30 -11.09
N GLY A 286 -5.89 1.48 -10.49
CA GLY A 286 -5.75 2.76 -11.19
C GLY A 286 -4.34 2.98 -11.74
N SER A 287 -4.22 3.64 -12.90
CA SER A 287 -2.94 3.85 -13.59
C SER A 287 -1.88 4.54 -12.72
N THR A 288 -2.28 5.50 -11.89
CA THR A 288 -1.40 6.20 -10.95
C THR A 288 -0.92 5.29 -9.83
N SER A 289 -1.83 4.57 -9.17
CA SER A 289 -1.48 3.62 -8.10
C SER A 289 -0.55 2.51 -8.59
N ASN A 290 -0.85 1.90 -9.74
CA ASN A 290 -0.02 0.87 -10.36
C ASN A 290 1.39 1.39 -10.68
N HIS A 291 1.50 2.62 -11.22
CA HIS A 291 2.79 3.22 -11.53
C HIS A 291 3.62 3.53 -10.27
N LEU A 292 3.01 4.05 -9.20
CA LEU A 292 3.70 4.32 -7.95
C LEU A 292 4.18 3.05 -7.27
N VAL A 293 3.31 2.05 -7.20
CA VAL A 293 3.64 0.73 -6.66
C VAL A 293 4.84 0.10 -7.38
N GLN A 294 5.05 0.42 -8.67
CA GLN A 294 6.17 -0.04 -9.49
C GLN A 294 7.44 0.81 -9.41
N HIS A 295 7.32 2.12 -9.17
CA HIS A 295 8.44 3.05 -9.42
C HIS A 295 8.73 4.05 -8.29
N ALA A 296 7.92 4.13 -7.24
CA ALA A 296 8.15 5.07 -6.13
C ALA A 296 9.49 4.79 -5.41
N HIS A 297 10.05 5.84 -4.82
CA HIS A 297 11.32 5.78 -4.09
C HIS A 297 11.15 5.57 -2.58
N CYS A 298 9.91 5.53 -2.11
CA CYS A 298 9.50 5.25 -0.74
C CYS A 298 8.30 4.26 -0.72
N PRO A 299 7.88 3.77 0.45
CA PRO A 299 6.70 2.94 0.58
C PRO A 299 5.44 3.61 0.01
N VAL A 300 4.55 2.79 -0.56
CA VAL A 300 3.28 3.25 -1.14
C VAL A 300 2.13 2.59 -0.40
N LEU A 301 1.22 3.39 0.17
CA LEU A 301 -0.05 2.93 0.72
C LEU A 301 -1.13 3.08 -0.35
N VAL A 302 -1.74 1.97 -0.73
CA VAL A 302 -2.94 1.92 -1.55
C VAL A 302 -4.14 1.76 -0.62
N ALA A 303 -5.00 2.77 -0.62
CA ALA A 303 -6.21 2.80 0.18
C ALA A 303 -7.40 2.25 -0.63
N HIS A 304 -8.10 1.31 -0.03
CA HIS A 304 -9.31 0.72 -0.57
C HIS A 304 -10.51 1.21 0.23
N SER A 305 -11.67 1.28 -0.43
CA SER A 305 -12.95 1.41 0.28
C SER A 305 -13.17 0.16 1.14
N ASN A 306 -13.47 0.36 2.42
CA ASN A 306 -13.98 -0.71 3.29
C ASN A 306 -15.38 -1.14 2.88
#